data_AF-A0A6B2L3N0-F1
#
_entry.id   AF-A0A6B2L3N0-F1
#
_cell.length_a   1.000
_cell.length_b   1.000
_cell.length_c   1.000
_cell.angle_alpha   90.00
_cell.angle_beta   90.00
_cell.angle_gamma   90.00
#
_symmetry.space_group_name_H-M   'P 1'
#
loop_
_entity.id
_entity.type
_entity.pdbx_description
1 polymer ?
#
loop_
_entity_poly.entity_id
_entity_poly.type
_entity_poly.pdbx_seq_one_letter_code
_entity_poly.pdbx_strand_id
1 'polypeptide(L)'
;MKVEENNFKAWNNKGYALMLLERYKEAKECFKSAGNINDKDEGLYMNLGEMWVNLSRKKKREKCLKKAVLCYDEILSRNDKQKFALCEKGNVLNELEEWEEAIKCFKRVVEIDLDYLDALVNMGNAFMGLEEWDKAEKYYKKALKITENKLDDATILNTHETVLHNMDLIPSLNHSAESFRFKRGVSLYKSKEYFKAITYFKREDKDLLNWKGKSLYKLEKYKKAYKCFKQSNGIDSECVDTYIYMGKSLFALNKFTKAKRRLRSALSIDGNNSKALKWMNKVNNARLLIYLENHNPYQLQEKLSSYKTTLKESVMSGLGSKFDKTFWETNELKWKENYESLNNNTLSYEEYLATFLYTSVQTKLPLLFELNKALVSQDRDQIEQWNPYLQYLNSAVNKKKENSRQLYRVVQQNLVEKYPDKYK
;
A
#
# COMPACT_ATOMS: atom_id res chain seq x y z
N MET A 1 -56.32 -34.52 26.98
CA MET A 1 -57.19 -33.76 26.06
C MET A 1 -57.29 -34.50 24.74
N LYS A 2 -58.48 -34.97 24.36
CA LYS A 2 -58.77 -35.36 22.97
C LYS A 2 -58.82 -34.07 22.16
N VAL A 3 -57.97 -33.95 21.15
CA VAL A 3 -58.01 -32.80 20.21
C VAL A 3 -58.98 -33.19 19.10
N GLU A 4 -59.92 -32.32 18.77
CA GLU A 4 -60.80 -32.50 17.61
C GLU A 4 -59.96 -32.57 16.33
N GLU A 5 -60.22 -33.57 15.48
CA GLU A 5 -59.33 -33.90 14.35
C GLU A 5 -59.13 -32.75 13.36
N ASN A 6 -60.10 -31.84 13.21
CA ASN A 6 -60.05 -30.72 12.27
C ASN A 6 -59.76 -29.35 12.92
N ASN A 7 -59.19 -29.32 14.13
CA ASN A 7 -58.89 -28.06 14.82
C ASN A 7 -57.41 -27.69 14.74
N PHE A 8 -57.05 -26.84 13.76
CA PHE A 8 -55.69 -26.35 13.54
C PHE A 8 -55.06 -25.76 14.81
N LYS A 9 -55.75 -24.81 15.46
CA LYS A 9 -55.22 -24.09 16.63
C LYS A 9 -54.95 -25.05 17.79
N ALA A 10 -55.84 -26.01 18.02
CA ALA A 10 -55.66 -26.99 19.07
C ALA A 10 -54.46 -27.92 18.82
N TRP A 11 -54.26 -28.37 17.58
CA TRP A 11 -53.07 -29.15 17.21
C TRP A 11 -51.77 -28.34 17.33
N ASN A 12 -51.75 -27.09 16.85
CA ASN A 12 -50.58 -26.22 16.94
C ASN A 12 -50.21 -25.91 18.40
N ASN A 13 -51.19 -25.54 19.23
CA ASN A 13 -50.97 -25.23 20.65
C ASN A 13 -50.55 -26.46 21.45
N LYS A 14 -51.13 -27.64 21.16
CA LYS A 14 -50.69 -28.90 21.77
C LYS A 14 -49.26 -29.24 21.38
N GLY A 15 -48.89 -29.05 20.12
CA GLY A 15 -47.51 -29.22 19.64
C GLY A 15 -46.53 -28.31 20.38
N TYR A 16 -46.88 -27.03 20.53
CA TYR A 16 -46.09 -26.06 21.28
C TYR A 16 -45.94 -26.43 22.76
N ALA A 17 -47.02 -26.82 23.44
CA ALA A 17 -46.95 -27.27 24.83
C ALA A 17 -46.07 -28.52 25.00
N LEU A 18 -46.15 -29.48 24.08
CA LEU A 18 -45.29 -30.67 24.09
C LEU A 18 -43.82 -30.34 23.81
N MET A 19 -43.55 -29.33 22.98
CA MET A 19 -42.20 -28.83 22.74
C MET A 19 -41.60 -28.24 24.02
N LEU A 20 -42.35 -27.43 24.78
CA LEU A 20 -41.91 -26.89 26.07
C LEU A 20 -41.64 -27.99 27.11
N LEU A 21 -42.36 -29.11 27.02
CA LEU A 21 -42.11 -30.31 27.84
C LEU A 21 -40.96 -31.19 27.30
N GLU A 22 -40.19 -30.72 26.31
CA GLU A 22 -39.13 -31.45 25.61
C GLU A 22 -39.58 -32.77 24.93
N ARG A 23 -40.88 -32.96 24.72
CA ARG A 23 -41.48 -34.15 24.05
C ARG A 23 -41.51 -33.96 22.54
N TYR A 24 -40.33 -33.75 21.94
CA TYR A 24 -40.19 -33.33 20.54
C TYR A 24 -40.79 -34.30 19.51
N LYS A 25 -40.80 -35.60 19.77
CA LYS A 25 -41.40 -36.60 18.85
C LYS A 25 -42.90 -36.37 18.71
N GLU A 26 -43.59 -36.20 19.83
CA GLU A 26 -45.03 -35.98 19.87
C GLU A 26 -45.42 -34.57 19.42
N ALA A 27 -44.58 -33.57 19.75
CA ALA A 27 -44.73 -32.21 19.25
C ALA A 27 -44.72 -32.20 17.72
N LYS A 28 -43.77 -32.91 17.10
CA LYS A 28 -43.66 -33.02 15.64
C LYS A 28 -44.89 -33.68 15.02
N GLU A 29 -45.48 -34.69 15.65
CA GLU A 29 -46.72 -35.30 15.18
C GLU A 29 -47.89 -34.32 15.25
N CYS A 30 -48.00 -33.55 16.34
CA CYS A 30 -49.04 -32.53 16.49
C CYS A 30 -48.90 -31.42 15.44
N PHE A 31 -47.68 -30.93 15.18
CA PHE A 31 -47.44 -29.95 14.13
C PHE A 31 -47.70 -30.51 12.73
N LYS A 32 -47.43 -31.81 12.49
CA LYS A 32 -47.81 -32.46 11.23
C LYS A 32 -49.33 -32.48 11.05
N SER A 33 -50.08 -32.82 12.09
CA SER A 33 -51.55 -32.78 12.06
C SER A 33 -52.07 -31.36 11.82
N ALA A 34 -51.45 -30.34 12.44
CA ALA A 34 -51.77 -28.94 12.16
C ALA A 34 -51.50 -28.55 10.69
N GLY A 35 -50.33 -28.92 10.16
CA GLY A 35 -49.96 -28.66 8.77
C GLY A 35 -50.85 -29.36 7.74
N ASN A 36 -51.39 -30.54 8.06
CA ASN A 36 -52.38 -31.21 7.20
C ASN A 36 -53.70 -30.42 7.09
N ILE A 37 -54.02 -29.57 8.08
CA ILE A 37 -55.22 -28.74 8.08
C ILE A 37 -54.94 -27.38 7.44
N ASN A 38 -53.83 -26.75 7.80
CA ASN A 38 -53.39 -25.48 7.23
C ASN A 38 -51.86 -25.41 7.18
N ASP A 39 -51.30 -25.67 6.01
CA ASP A 39 -49.87 -25.54 5.70
C ASP A 39 -49.47 -24.11 5.31
N LYS A 40 -50.39 -23.15 5.38
CA LYS A 40 -50.12 -21.74 5.05
C LYS A 40 -49.97 -20.84 6.27
N ASP A 41 -50.20 -21.36 7.48
CA ASP A 41 -50.11 -20.59 8.71
C ASP A 41 -48.67 -20.26 9.08
N GLU A 42 -48.37 -18.98 9.29
CA GLU A 42 -47.04 -18.53 9.70
C GLU A 42 -46.66 -19.02 11.11
N GLY A 43 -47.62 -19.02 12.04
CA GLY A 43 -47.41 -19.44 13.43
C GLY A 43 -47.02 -20.91 13.54
N LEU A 44 -47.52 -21.78 12.66
CA LEU A 44 -47.09 -23.17 12.56
C LEU A 44 -45.60 -23.27 12.22
N TYR A 45 -45.12 -22.58 11.20
CA TYR A 45 -43.71 -22.64 10.80
C TYR A 45 -42.80 -21.98 11.82
N MET A 46 -43.26 -20.94 12.51
CA MET A 46 -42.54 -20.35 13.64
C MET A 46 -42.30 -21.40 14.73
N ASN A 47 -43.37 -22.07 15.18
CA ASN A 47 -43.28 -23.10 16.21
C ASN A 47 -42.46 -24.32 15.75
N LEU A 48 -42.58 -24.73 14.48
CA LEU A 48 -41.76 -25.79 13.91
C LEU A 48 -40.28 -25.42 13.86
N GLY A 49 -39.95 -24.19 13.48
CA GLY A 49 -38.59 -23.65 13.46
C GLY A 49 -37.96 -23.71 14.86
N GLU A 50 -38.65 -23.16 15.86
CA GLU A 50 -38.23 -23.19 17.27
C GLU A 50 -38.04 -24.63 17.77
N MET A 51 -38.97 -25.53 17.45
CA MET A 51 -38.87 -26.95 17.81
C MET A 51 -37.61 -27.59 17.22
N TRP A 52 -37.27 -27.30 15.97
CA TRP A 52 -36.06 -27.82 15.33
C TRP A 52 -34.78 -27.25 15.96
N VAL A 53 -34.77 -25.97 16.35
CA VAL A 53 -33.66 -25.36 17.10
C VAL A 53 -33.49 -26.05 18.45
N ASN A 54 -34.58 -26.21 19.21
CA ASN A 54 -34.54 -26.88 20.51
C ASN A 54 -34.09 -28.35 20.40
N LEU A 55 -34.53 -29.06 19.37
CA LEU A 55 -34.10 -30.43 19.10
C LEU A 55 -32.60 -30.50 18.72
N SER A 56 -32.07 -29.48 18.04
CA SER A 56 -30.67 -29.40 17.63
C SER A 56 -29.71 -29.48 18.83
N ARG A 57 -30.11 -28.88 19.96
CA ARG A 57 -29.37 -28.87 21.23
C ARG A 57 -29.27 -30.25 21.88
N LYS A 58 -30.17 -31.18 21.53
CA LYS A 58 -30.19 -32.54 22.07
C LYS A 58 -29.48 -33.54 21.14
N LYS A 59 -29.83 -33.57 19.84
CA LYS A 59 -29.29 -34.55 18.88
C LYS A 59 -29.32 -34.04 17.44
N LYS A 60 -28.40 -34.53 16.60
CA LYS A 60 -28.35 -34.26 15.14
C LYS A 60 -28.40 -32.76 14.82
N ARG A 61 -27.53 -31.98 15.49
CA ARG A 61 -27.50 -30.51 15.47
C ARG A 61 -27.66 -29.93 14.07
N GLU A 62 -26.71 -30.19 13.18
CA GLU A 62 -26.70 -29.63 11.82
C GLU A 62 -27.98 -29.95 11.02
N LYS A 63 -28.44 -31.21 11.06
CA LYS A 63 -29.66 -31.64 10.35
C LYS A 63 -30.92 -30.95 10.89
N CYS A 64 -30.98 -30.69 12.19
CA CYS A 64 -32.12 -30.01 12.80
C CYS A 64 -32.07 -28.51 12.50
N LEU A 65 -30.90 -27.87 12.62
CA LEU A 65 -30.72 -26.46 12.25
C LEU A 65 -31.08 -26.20 10.79
N LYS A 66 -30.64 -27.04 9.85
CA LYS A 66 -31.05 -26.95 8.43
C LYS A 66 -32.56 -27.03 8.22
N LYS A 67 -33.28 -27.80 9.04
CA LYS A 67 -34.74 -27.84 8.99
C LYS A 67 -35.39 -26.60 9.58
N ALA A 68 -34.80 -26.02 10.63
CA ALA A 68 -35.26 -24.74 11.16
C ALA A 68 -35.14 -23.63 10.10
N VAL A 69 -34.02 -23.58 9.36
CA VAL A 69 -33.83 -22.65 8.23
C VAL A 69 -34.96 -22.80 7.21
N LEU A 70 -35.30 -24.03 6.81
CA LEU A 70 -36.41 -24.27 5.87
C LEU A 70 -37.76 -23.78 6.41
N CYS A 71 -38.03 -23.94 7.70
CA CYS A 71 -39.26 -23.41 8.31
C CYS A 71 -39.32 -21.87 8.23
N TYR A 72 -38.21 -21.19 8.49
CA TYR A 72 -38.16 -19.74 8.35
C TYR A 72 -38.21 -19.29 6.88
N ASP A 73 -37.64 -20.06 5.95
CA ASP A 73 -37.75 -19.78 4.51
C ASP A 73 -39.19 -19.86 4.01
N GLU A 74 -39.99 -20.80 4.50
CA GLU A 74 -41.42 -20.88 4.20
C GLU A 74 -42.17 -19.61 4.62
N ILE A 75 -41.85 -19.05 5.78
CA ILE A 75 -42.41 -17.76 6.24
C ILE A 75 -41.96 -16.63 5.31
N LEU A 76 -40.66 -16.55 5.03
CA LEU A 76 -40.05 -15.46 4.26
C LEU A 76 -40.43 -15.50 2.77
N SER A 77 -40.81 -16.66 2.24
CA SER A 77 -41.36 -16.80 0.89
C SER A 77 -42.73 -16.11 0.73
N ARG A 78 -43.47 -15.97 1.85
CA ARG A 78 -44.82 -15.39 1.89
C ARG A 78 -44.78 -13.93 2.35
N ASN A 79 -43.95 -13.65 3.35
CA ASN A 79 -43.71 -12.32 3.87
C ASN A 79 -42.20 -12.12 4.05
N ASP A 80 -41.58 -11.52 3.05
CA ASP A 80 -40.14 -11.32 2.99
C ASP A 80 -39.63 -10.25 3.99
N LYS A 81 -40.54 -9.49 4.61
CA LYS A 81 -40.23 -8.44 5.60
C LYS A 81 -40.56 -8.85 7.04
N GLN A 82 -40.85 -10.12 7.28
CA GLN A 82 -41.09 -10.64 8.62
C GLN A 82 -39.78 -10.57 9.44
N LYS A 83 -39.66 -9.57 10.32
CA LYS A 83 -38.44 -9.27 11.09
C LYS A 83 -37.98 -10.41 12.00
N PHE A 84 -38.92 -11.04 12.71
CA PHE A 84 -38.64 -12.10 13.67
C PHE A 84 -38.09 -13.35 12.96
N ALA A 85 -38.72 -13.81 11.88
CA ALA A 85 -38.28 -14.93 11.06
C ALA A 85 -36.94 -14.65 10.37
N LEU A 86 -36.70 -13.42 9.89
CA LEU A 86 -35.37 -13.01 9.40
C LEU A 86 -34.31 -13.11 10.49
N CYS A 87 -34.61 -12.62 11.70
CA CYS A 87 -33.69 -12.67 12.84
C CYS A 87 -33.41 -14.11 13.27
N GLU A 88 -34.44 -14.92 13.44
CA GLU A 88 -34.32 -16.33 13.84
C GLU A 88 -33.61 -17.17 12.78
N LYS A 89 -33.89 -16.95 11.49
CA LYS A 89 -33.10 -17.56 10.40
C LYS A 89 -31.63 -17.18 10.52
N GLY A 90 -31.33 -15.91 10.74
CA GLY A 90 -29.96 -15.43 10.96
C GLY A 90 -29.29 -16.09 12.16
N ASN A 91 -30.00 -16.25 13.27
CA ASN A 91 -29.51 -16.92 14.48
C ASN A 91 -29.14 -18.38 14.20
N VAL A 92 -30.00 -19.10 13.48
CA VAL A 92 -29.74 -20.49 13.09
C VAL A 92 -28.55 -20.61 12.13
N LEU A 93 -28.43 -19.68 11.18
CA LEU A 93 -27.27 -19.63 10.27
C LEU A 93 -25.97 -19.32 11.01
N ASN A 94 -26.01 -18.44 12.02
CA ASN A 94 -24.89 -18.24 12.94
C ASN A 94 -24.53 -19.54 13.68
N GLU A 95 -25.51 -20.27 14.22
CA GLU A 95 -25.22 -21.56 14.89
C GLU A 95 -24.67 -22.64 13.95
N LEU A 96 -24.91 -22.50 12.63
CA LEU A 96 -24.35 -23.33 11.55
C LEU A 96 -22.99 -22.81 11.04
N GLU A 97 -22.50 -21.70 11.57
CA GLU A 97 -21.29 -21.01 11.10
C GLU A 97 -21.38 -20.51 9.65
N GLU A 98 -22.60 -20.36 9.11
CA GLU A 98 -22.89 -19.77 7.81
C GLU A 98 -23.00 -18.24 7.94
N TRP A 99 -21.93 -17.62 8.42
CA TRP A 99 -21.90 -16.23 8.90
C TRP A 99 -22.31 -15.21 7.82
N GLU A 100 -21.88 -15.39 6.56
CA GLU A 100 -22.22 -14.46 5.48
C GLU A 100 -23.73 -14.41 5.20
N GLU A 101 -24.40 -15.56 5.20
CA GLU A 101 -25.85 -15.65 4.99
C GLU A 101 -26.61 -15.13 6.21
N ALA A 102 -26.11 -15.38 7.42
CA ALA A 102 -26.65 -14.79 8.64
C ALA A 102 -26.62 -13.26 8.60
N ILE A 103 -25.49 -12.68 8.19
CA ILE A 103 -25.32 -11.23 8.03
C ILE A 103 -26.33 -10.65 7.02
N LYS A 104 -26.62 -11.36 5.92
CA LYS A 104 -27.66 -10.91 4.97
C LYS A 104 -29.03 -10.86 5.62
N CYS A 105 -29.37 -11.86 6.44
CA CYS A 105 -30.63 -11.89 7.18
C CYS A 105 -30.73 -10.72 8.17
N PHE A 106 -29.72 -10.51 9.01
CA PHE A 106 -29.71 -9.41 9.98
C PHE A 106 -29.72 -8.03 9.33
N LYS A 107 -29.00 -7.84 8.21
CA LYS A 107 -29.05 -6.59 7.46
C LYS A 107 -30.46 -6.24 7.01
N ARG A 108 -31.22 -7.22 6.51
CA ARG A 108 -32.63 -7.01 6.14
C ARG A 108 -33.48 -6.63 7.36
N VAL A 109 -33.24 -7.22 8.52
CA VAL A 109 -33.93 -6.81 9.76
C VAL A 109 -33.63 -5.34 10.07
N VAL A 110 -32.35 -4.94 10.05
CA VAL A 110 -31.91 -3.57 10.34
C VAL A 110 -32.40 -2.57 9.29
N GLU A 111 -32.59 -2.97 8.04
CA GLU A 111 -33.22 -2.15 7.00
C GLU A 111 -34.70 -1.86 7.28
N ILE A 112 -35.40 -2.77 7.96
CA ILE A 112 -36.81 -2.62 8.33
C ILE A 112 -36.93 -1.89 9.68
N ASP A 113 -36.03 -2.19 10.62
CA ASP A 113 -36.00 -1.65 11.97
C ASP A 113 -34.56 -1.42 12.44
N LEU A 114 -34.15 -0.16 12.38
CA LEU A 114 -32.77 0.26 12.61
C LEU A 114 -32.26 -0.05 14.02
N ASP A 115 -33.17 -0.18 14.99
CA ASP A 115 -32.87 -0.35 16.42
C ASP A 115 -33.22 -1.76 16.93
N TYR A 116 -33.39 -2.74 16.02
CA TYR A 116 -33.64 -4.13 16.40
C TYR A 116 -32.40 -4.74 17.07
N LEU A 117 -32.38 -4.73 18.42
CA LEU A 117 -31.23 -5.03 19.25
C LEU A 117 -30.60 -6.39 18.94
N ASP A 118 -31.40 -7.46 18.89
CA ASP A 118 -30.90 -8.82 18.67
C ASP A 118 -30.19 -8.96 17.32
N ALA A 119 -30.72 -8.31 16.28
CA ALA A 119 -30.12 -8.33 14.94
C ALA A 119 -28.77 -7.59 14.92
N LEU A 120 -28.63 -6.50 15.68
CA LEU A 120 -27.37 -5.77 15.79
C LEU A 120 -26.32 -6.59 16.55
N VAL A 121 -26.69 -7.21 17.67
CA VAL A 121 -25.80 -8.07 18.47
C VAL A 121 -25.38 -9.29 17.66
N ASN A 122 -26.32 -10.00 17.06
CA ASN A 122 -26.03 -11.22 16.30
C ASN A 122 -25.29 -10.96 14.99
N MET A 123 -25.45 -9.77 14.39
CA MET A 123 -24.60 -9.33 13.29
C MET A 123 -23.18 -9.04 13.76
N GLY A 124 -22.98 -8.46 14.96
CA GLY A 124 -21.67 -8.34 15.60
C GLY A 124 -21.00 -9.69 15.80
N ASN A 125 -21.74 -10.66 16.36
CA ASN A 125 -21.28 -12.05 16.55
C ASN A 125 -20.88 -12.70 15.21
N ALA A 126 -21.68 -12.52 14.16
CA ALA A 126 -21.37 -13.06 12.84
C ALA A 126 -20.07 -12.46 12.25
N PHE A 127 -19.85 -11.15 12.43
CA PHE A 127 -18.59 -10.51 12.03
C PHE A 127 -17.39 -10.97 12.88
N MET A 128 -17.60 -11.32 14.15
CA MET A 128 -16.57 -11.99 14.97
C MET A 128 -16.21 -13.36 14.38
N GLY A 129 -17.22 -14.16 13.99
CA GLY A 129 -17.00 -15.46 13.34
C GLY A 129 -16.23 -15.37 12.02
N LEU A 130 -16.40 -14.27 11.28
CA LEU A 130 -15.65 -13.97 10.05
C LEU A 130 -14.28 -13.30 10.27
N GLU A 131 -13.88 -13.08 11.53
CA GLU A 131 -12.67 -12.32 11.88
C GLU A 131 -12.62 -10.90 11.28
N GLU A 132 -13.79 -10.31 11.02
CA GLU A 132 -13.96 -8.93 10.55
C GLU A 132 -14.23 -8.00 11.75
N TRP A 133 -13.27 -7.97 12.65
CA TRP A 133 -13.33 -7.33 13.97
C TRP A 133 -13.78 -5.86 13.94
N ASP A 134 -13.31 -5.06 12.97
CA ASP A 134 -13.71 -3.65 12.81
C ASP A 134 -15.23 -3.50 12.57
N LYS A 135 -15.81 -4.44 11.83
CA LYS A 135 -17.25 -4.44 11.57
C LYS A 135 -18.02 -4.97 12.78
N ALA A 136 -17.50 -5.97 13.48
CA ALA A 136 -18.07 -6.44 14.73
C ALA A 136 -18.17 -5.29 15.76
N GLU A 137 -17.06 -4.59 15.98
CA GLU A 137 -16.98 -3.42 16.88
C GLU A 137 -18.01 -2.35 16.51
N LYS A 138 -18.16 -2.05 15.21
CA LYS A 138 -19.14 -1.08 14.72
C LYS A 138 -20.57 -1.43 15.13
N TYR A 139 -20.97 -2.69 15.03
CA TYR A 139 -22.34 -3.10 15.35
C TYR A 139 -22.56 -3.29 16.85
N TYR A 140 -21.54 -3.75 17.60
CA TYR A 140 -21.59 -3.73 19.06
C TYR A 140 -21.74 -2.33 19.62
N LYS A 141 -21.02 -1.33 19.10
CA LYS A 141 -21.21 0.08 19.49
C LYS A 141 -22.62 0.60 19.23
N LYS A 142 -23.31 0.10 18.20
CA LYS A 142 -24.72 0.44 17.96
C LYS A 142 -25.63 -0.22 18.99
N ALA A 143 -25.42 -1.50 19.29
CA ALA A 143 -26.18 -2.21 20.32
C ALA A 143 -25.98 -1.58 21.71
N LEU A 144 -24.75 -1.20 22.08
CA LEU A 144 -24.46 -0.53 23.35
C LEU A 144 -25.25 0.76 23.52
N LYS A 145 -25.32 1.61 22.49
CA LYS A 145 -26.13 2.84 22.54
C LYS A 145 -27.62 2.60 22.81
N ILE A 146 -28.15 1.48 22.34
CA ILE A 146 -29.56 1.11 22.57
C ILE A 146 -29.75 0.59 23.99
N THR A 147 -28.84 -0.28 24.45
CA THR A 147 -28.89 -0.89 25.78
C THR A 147 -28.62 0.10 26.91
N GLU A 148 -27.71 1.07 26.74
CA GLU A 148 -27.42 2.13 27.71
C GLU A 148 -28.68 2.95 28.09
N ASN A 149 -29.60 3.12 27.15
CA ASN A 149 -30.85 3.86 27.38
C ASN A 149 -31.93 3.05 28.11
N LYS A 150 -31.70 1.75 28.36
CA LYS A 150 -32.70 0.80 28.88
C LYS A 150 -32.10 -0.20 29.90
N LEU A 151 -31.15 0.28 30.72
CA LEU A 151 -30.41 -0.56 31.68
C LEU A 151 -31.25 -1.07 32.87
N ASP A 152 -32.49 -0.60 33.02
CA ASP A 152 -33.44 -1.03 34.03
C ASP A 152 -34.07 -2.40 33.75
N ASP A 153 -34.02 -2.87 32.50
CA ASP A 153 -34.45 -4.21 32.11
C ASP A 153 -33.31 -5.23 32.27
N ALA A 154 -33.52 -6.24 33.12
CA ALA A 154 -32.53 -7.28 33.41
C ALA A 154 -32.09 -8.08 32.15
N THR A 155 -32.98 -8.24 31.17
CA THR A 155 -32.64 -8.93 29.91
C THR A 155 -31.70 -8.07 29.06
N ILE A 156 -31.96 -6.75 29.01
CA ILE A 156 -31.14 -5.78 28.31
C ILE A 156 -29.79 -5.62 29.00
N LEU A 157 -29.74 -5.66 30.33
CA LEU A 157 -28.50 -5.61 31.10
C LEU A 157 -27.58 -6.80 30.76
N ASN A 158 -28.11 -8.02 30.70
CA ASN A 158 -27.32 -9.19 30.30
C ASN A 158 -26.82 -9.06 28.85
N THR A 159 -27.65 -8.55 27.93
CA THR A 159 -27.20 -8.25 26.56
C THR A 159 -26.13 -7.15 26.53
N HIS A 160 -26.23 -6.12 27.38
CA HIS A 160 -25.22 -5.07 27.51
C HIS A 160 -23.87 -5.64 27.96
N GLU A 161 -23.87 -6.45 29.03
CA GLU A 161 -22.66 -7.09 29.57
C GLU A 161 -22.00 -8.03 28.56
N THR A 162 -22.79 -8.83 27.83
CA THR A 162 -22.26 -9.74 26.79
C THR A 162 -21.62 -8.97 25.63
N VAL A 163 -22.22 -7.85 25.21
CA VAL A 163 -21.65 -7.00 24.17
C VAL A 163 -20.36 -6.33 24.63
N LEU A 164 -20.30 -5.84 25.88
CA LEU A 164 -19.06 -5.29 26.46
C LEU A 164 -17.95 -6.34 26.51
N HIS A 165 -18.25 -7.54 27.03
CA HIS A 165 -17.29 -8.64 27.08
C HIS A 165 -16.73 -8.98 25.69
N ASN A 166 -17.59 -9.08 24.69
CA ASN A 166 -17.16 -9.34 23.31
C ASN A 166 -16.33 -8.19 22.74
N MET A 167 -16.64 -6.94 23.09
CA MET A 167 -15.84 -5.78 22.69
C MET A 167 -14.45 -5.76 23.33
N ASP A 168 -14.32 -6.18 24.59
CA ASP A 168 -13.03 -6.24 25.30
C ASP A 168 -12.08 -7.30 24.71
N LEU A 169 -12.63 -8.34 24.08
CA LEU A 169 -11.84 -9.36 23.38
C LEU A 169 -11.25 -8.83 22.06
N ILE A 170 -11.91 -7.89 21.39
CA ILE A 170 -11.55 -7.41 20.04
C ILE A 170 -10.11 -6.91 19.95
N PRO A 171 -9.58 -6.07 20.85
CA PRO A 171 -8.19 -5.61 20.79
C PRO A 171 -7.16 -6.75 20.77
N SER A 172 -7.38 -7.79 21.57
CA SER A 172 -6.46 -8.94 21.65
C SER A 172 -6.48 -9.78 20.35
N LEU A 173 -7.69 -10.01 19.81
CA LEU A 173 -7.91 -10.72 18.56
C LEU A 173 -7.37 -9.92 17.37
N ASN A 174 -7.60 -8.60 17.35
CA ASN A 174 -7.02 -7.68 16.37
C ASN A 174 -5.50 -7.72 16.41
N HIS A 175 -4.89 -7.57 17.58
CA HIS A 175 -3.44 -7.55 17.70
C HIS A 175 -2.79 -8.85 17.20
N SER A 176 -3.37 -10.00 17.54
CA SER A 176 -2.88 -11.30 17.07
C SER A 176 -3.02 -11.46 15.55
N ALA A 177 -4.18 -11.06 14.99
CA ALA A 177 -4.45 -11.10 13.56
C ALA A 177 -3.57 -10.11 12.77
N GLU A 178 -3.36 -8.91 13.27
CA GLU A 178 -2.46 -7.90 12.68
C GLU A 178 -1.02 -8.39 12.68
N SER A 179 -0.53 -8.95 13.79
CA SER A 179 0.81 -9.53 13.89
C SER A 179 1.02 -10.65 12.86
N PHE A 180 0.04 -11.54 12.72
CA PHE A 180 0.07 -12.59 11.70
C PHE A 180 0.05 -12.04 10.27
N ARG A 181 -0.89 -11.13 9.97
CA ARG A 181 -1.02 -10.48 8.65
C ARG A 181 0.25 -9.72 8.28
N PHE A 182 0.87 -9.02 9.24
CA PHE A 182 2.14 -8.33 9.07
C PHE A 182 3.25 -9.31 8.67
N LYS A 183 3.47 -10.37 9.47
CA LYS A 183 4.52 -11.37 9.21
C LYS A 183 4.33 -12.03 7.83
N ARG A 184 3.12 -12.44 7.51
CA ARG A 184 2.79 -13.09 6.22
C ARG A 184 2.95 -12.14 5.04
N GLY A 185 2.47 -10.89 5.17
CA GLY A 185 2.62 -9.86 4.14
C GLY A 185 4.09 -9.52 3.85
N VAL A 186 4.92 -9.40 4.89
CA VAL A 186 6.37 -9.15 4.75
C VAL A 186 7.07 -10.34 4.10
N SER A 187 6.71 -11.57 4.47
CA SER A 187 7.24 -12.78 3.84
C SER A 187 6.94 -12.81 2.33
N LEU A 188 5.68 -12.59 1.94
CA LEU A 188 5.27 -12.52 0.53
C LEU A 188 5.97 -11.39 -0.24
N TYR A 189 6.19 -10.23 0.41
CA TYR A 189 6.98 -9.15 -0.19
C TYR A 189 8.42 -9.57 -0.49
N LYS A 190 9.07 -10.27 0.45
CA LYS A 190 10.43 -10.80 0.27
C LYS A 190 10.48 -11.84 -0.86
N SER A 191 9.43 -12.66 -1.00
CA SER A 191 9.25 -13.61 -2.10
C SER A 191 8.87 -12.96 -3.45
N LYS A 192 8.84 -11.62 -3.53
CA LYS A 192 8.46 -10.83 -4.72
C LYS A 192 7.00 -11.01 -5.18
N GLU A 193 6.14 -11.61 -4.35
CA GLU A 193 4.71 -11.78 -4.61
C GLU A 193 3.91 -10.54 -4.18
N TYR A 194 4.24 -9.38 -4.77
CA TYR A 194 3.76 -8.07 -4.30
C TYR A 194 2.24 -7.92 -4.33
N PHE A 195 1.57 -8.52 -5.33
CA PHE A 195 0.11 -8.48 -5.42
C PHE A 195 -0.56 -9.19 -4.23
N LYS A 196 -0.06 -10.38 -3.87
CA LYS A 196 -0.56 -11.11 -2.69
C LYS A 196 -0.17 -10.40 -1.41
N ALA A 197 1.05 -9.87 -1.30
CA ALA A 197 1.49 -9.14 -0.11
C ALA A 197 0.56 -7.95 0.23
N ILE A 198 0.06 -7.23 -0.78
CA ILE A 198 -0.84 -6.08 -0.61
C ILE A 198 -2.17 -6.46 0.07
N THR A 199 -2.66 -7.69 -0.10
CA THR A 199 -3.96 -8.10 0.48
C THR A 199 -3.87 -8.24 2.00
N TYR A 200 -2.69 -8.52 2.54
CA TYR A 200 -2.43 -8.65 3.97
C TYR A 200 -2.17 -7.30 4.67
N PHE A 201 -1.77 -6.27 3.93
CA PHE A 201 -1.59 -4.91 4.46
C PHE A 201 -2.92 -4.12 4.39
N LYS A 202 -3.89 -4.51 5.25
CA LYS A 202 -5.15 -3.77 5.46
C LYS A 202 -4.86 -2.48 6.26
N ARG A 203 -5.71 -1.46 6.05
CA ARG A 203 -5.41 -0.06 6.40
C ARG A 203 -5.78 0.20 7.86
N GLU A 204 -4.84 0.80 8.60
CA GLU A 204 -4.98 1.81 9.67
C GLU A 204 -3.64 1.95 10.44
N ASP A 205 -2.79 0.93 10.36
CA ASP A 205 -1.43 0.95 10.91
C ASP A 205 -0.38 1.61 9.98
N LYS A 206 0.55 2.38 10.58
CA LYS A 206 1.60 3.13 9.87
C LYS A 206 2.58 2.23 9.11
N ASP A 207 2.97 1.10 9.70
CA ASP A 207 3.96 0.17 9.17
C ASP A 207 3.34 -0.68 8.06
N LEU A 208 2.09 -1.14 8.25
CA LEU A 208 1.32 -1.80 7.19
C LEU A 208 1.14 -0.88 5.97
N LEU A 209 0.82 0.40 6.17
CA LEU A 209 0.74 1.38 5.09
C LEU A 209 2.08 1.57 4.37
N ASN A 210 3.19 1.54 5.11
CA ASN A 210 4.52 1.70 4.56
C ASN A 210 4.91 0.48 3.70
N TRP A 211 4.66 -0.73 4.18
CA TRP A 211 4.86 -1.96 3.42
C TRP A 211 3.96 -2.05 2.18
N LYS A 212 2.69 -1.66 2.31
CA LYS A 212 1.77 -1.55 1.16
C LYS A 212 2.30 -0.56 0.11
N GLY A 213 2.81 0.58 0.55
CA GLY A 213 3.46 1.56 -0.33
C GLY A 213 4.67 0.97 -1.05
N LYS A 214 5.54 0.24 -0.33
CA LYS A 214 6.72 -0.44 -0.90
C LYS A 214 6.32 -1.48 -1.94
N SER A 215 5.31 -2.31 -1.67
CA SER A 215 4.76 -3.29 -2.63
C SER A 215 4.20 -2.62 -3.88
N LEU A 216 3.40 -1.55 -3.72
CA LEU A 216 2.84 -0.81 -4.86
C LEU A 216 3.91 -0.11 -5.70
N TYR A 217 4.99 0.36 -5.08
CA TYR A 217 6.14 0.93 -5.79
C TYR A 217 6.84 -0.12 -6.65
N LYS A 218 7.00 -1.35 -6.13
CA LYS A 218 7.57 -2.48 -6.89
C LYS A 218 6.69 -2.93 -8.06
N LEU A 219 5.38 -2.70 -7.97
CA LEU A 219 4.42 -2.92 -9.06
C LEU A 219 4.27 -1.69 -9.98
N GLU A 220 5.16 -0.70 -9.89
CA GLU A 220 5.15 0.52 -10.72
C GLU A 220 3.88 1.39 -10.57
N LYS A 221 3.06 1.13 -9.55
CA LYS A 221 1.84 1.89 -9.24
C LYS A 221 2.19 3.13 -8.42
N TYR A 222 3.09 3.98 -8.92
CA TYR A 222 3.74 5.06 -8.18
C TYR A 222 2.76 6.08 -7.56
N LYS A 223 1.67 6.43 -8.25
CA LYS A 223 0.64 7.34 -7.72
C LYS A 223 -0.06 6.74 -6.49
N LYS A 224 -0.36 5.44 -6.51
CA LYS A 224 -0.99 4.72 -5.38
C LYS A 224 0.01 4.52 -4.25
N ALA A 225 1.27 4.20 -4.57
CA ALA A 225 2.35 4.08 -3.60
C ALA A 225 2.56 5.39 -2.83
N TYR A 226 2.68 6.52 -3.53
CA TYR A 226 2.80 7.85 -2.91
C TYR A 226 1.63 8.18 -1.97
N LYS A 227 0.39 7.81 -2.33
CA LYS A 227 -0.78 8.01 -1.47
C LYS A 227 -0.65 7.23 -0.15
N CYS A 228 -0.17 5.98 -0.21
CA CYS A 228 0.04 5.16 0.99
C CYS A 228 1.13 5.75 1.90
N PHE A 229 2.27 6.16 1.33
CA PHE A 229 3.32 6.81 2.10
C PHE A 229 2.89 8.14 2.73
N LYS A 230 2.09 8.94 2.00
CA LYS A 230 1.52 10.19 2.55
C LYS A 230 0.58 9.90 3.73
N GLN A 231 -0.21 8.82 3.66
CA GLN A 231 -1.10 8.41 4.75
C GLN A 231 -0.29 7.94 5.97
N SER A 232 0.72 7.08 5.75
CA SER A 232 1.65 6.62 6.80
C SER A 232 2.33 7.80 7.51
N ASN A 233 2.84 8.78 6.76
CA ASN A 233 3.47 9.99 7.32
C ASN A 233 2.51 10.90 8.10
N GLY A 234 1.19 10.79 7.87
CA GLY A 234 0.20 11.53 8.65
C GLY A 234 0.03 11.00 10.06
N ILE A 235 0.44 9.75 10.31
CA ILE A 235 0.36 9.06 11.59
C ILE A 235 1.68 9.20 12.36
N ASP A 236 2.81 9.08 11.65
CA ASP A 236 4.16 9.24 12.22
C ASP A 236 5.05 10.01 11.23
N SER A 237 5.52 11.19 11.65
CA SER A 237 6.24 12.13 10.78
C SER A 237 7.75 11.90 10.68
N GLU A 238 8.33 10.94 11.41
CA GLU A 238 9.79 10.83 11.59
C GLU A 238 10.44 9.68 10.79
N CYS A 239 9.67 8.88 10.06
CA CYS A 239 10.24 7.76 9.29
C CYS A 239 10.99 8.25 8.03
N VAL A 240 12.34 8.26 8.08
CA VAL A 240 13.24 8.60 6.97
C VAL A 240 12.92 7.83 5.70
N ASP A 241 12.67 6.52 5.85
CA ASP A 241 12.36 5.59 4.76
C ASP A 241 11.10 6.04 3.99
N THR A 242 10.06 6.50 4.70
CA THR A 242 8.81 6.99 4.11
C THR A 242 9.08 8.19 3.19
N TYR A 243 9.88 9.17 3.62
CA TYR A 243 10.24 10.32 2.78
C TYR A 243 11.06 9.93 1.55
N ILE A 244 11.99 8.97 1.69
CA ILE A 244 12.77 8.46 0.56
C ILE A 244 11.86 7.83 -0.49
N TYR A 245 10.92 6.97 -0.07
CA TYR A 245 10.00 6.32 -0.99
C TYR A 245 8.94 7.28 -1.57
N MET A 246 8.54 8.33 -0.84
CA MET A 246 7.77 9.44 -1.41
C MET A 246 8.55 10.16 -2.52
N GLY A 247 9.83 10.46 -2.28
CA GLY A 247 10.73 11.07 -3.25
C GLY A 247 10.90 10.22 -4.51
N LYS A 248 11.17 8.92 -4.34
CA LYS A 248 11.25 7.94 -5.43
C LYS A 248 9.96 7.87 -6.25
N SER A 249 8.81 7.77 -5.58
CA SER A 249 7.51 7.70 -6.25
C SER A 249 7.21 8.96 -7.06
N LEU A 250 7.57 10.13 -6.53
CA LEU A 250 7.41 11.40 -7.24
C LEU A 250 8.40 11.57 -8.40
N PHE A 251 9.64 11.06 -8.26
CA PHE A 251 10.62 11.03 -9.34
C PHE A 251 10.10 10.18 -10.51
N ALA A 252 9.58 8.97 -10.24
CA ALA A 252 9.00 8.10 -11.26
C ALA A 252 7.74 8.69 -11.92
N LEU A 253 7.07 9.65 -11.27
CA LEU A 253 5.95 10.42 -11.83
C LEU A 253 6.40 11.71 -12.54
N ASN A 254 7.70 11.90 -12.78
CA ASN A 254 8.30 13.11 -13.36
C ASN A 254 8.03 14.41 -12.56
N LYS A 255 7.70 14.30 -11.28
CA LYS A 255 7.43 15.45 -10.38
C LYS A 255 8.67 15.84 -9.61
N PHE A 256 9.74 16.19 -10.32
CA PHE A 256 11.09 16.34 -9.76
C PHE A 256 11.22 17.41 -8.67
N THR A 257 10.51 18.54 -8.79
CA THR A 257 10.52 19.59 -7.76
C THR A 257 9.94 19.09 -6.43
N LYS A 258 8.81 18.37 -6.50
CA LYS A 258 8.17 17.75 -5.34
C LYS A 258 9.01 16.60 -4.78
N ALA A 259 9.65 15.81 -5.64
CA ALA A 259 10.56 14.73 -5.26
C ALA A 259 11.75 15.26 -4.44
N LYS A 260 12.41 16.31 -4.95
CA LYS A 260 13.53 16.98 -4.26
C LYS A 260 13.14 17.44 -2.86
N ARG A 261 11.97 18.06 -2.72
CA ARG A 261 11.46 18.53 -1.42
C ARG A 261 11.30 17.39 -0.41
N ARG A 262 10.74 16.24 -0.82
CA ARG A 262 10.59 15.08 0.06
C ARG A 262 11.92 14.45 0.47
N LEU A 263 12.88 14.38 -0.45
CA LEU A 263 14.22 13.88 -0.13
C LEU A 263 14.99 14.81 0.81
N ARG A 264 14.76 16.14 0.74
CA ARG A 264 15.32 17.08 1.74
C ARG A 264 14.75 16.82 3.13
N SER A 265 13.45 16.52 3.24
CA SER A 265 12.85 16.13 4.52
C SER A 265 13.45 14.84 5.09
N ALA A 266 13.85 13.89 4.23
CA ALA A 266 14.58 12.71 4.69
C ALA A 266 15.97 13.08 5.25
N LEU A 267 16.70 13.95 4.54
CA LEU A 267 18.05 14.39 4.93
C LEU A 267 18.06 15.35 6.14
N SER A 268 16.96 16.04 6.42
CA SER A 268 16.87 16.84 7.65
C SER A 268 16.74 15.98 8.90
N ILE A 269 16.24 14.74 8.76
CA ILE A 269 16.16 13.76 9.85
C ILE A 269 17.48 12.97 9.94
N ASP A 270 18.00 12.51 8.80
CA ASP A 270 19.28 11.80 8.71
C ASP A 270 20.14 12.39 7.59
N GLY A 271 21.04 13.31 7.96
CA GLY A 271 21.89 14.08 7.05
C GLY A 271 22.84 13.24 6.18
N ASN A 272 23.22 12.06 6.66
CA ASN A 272 24.17 11.18 5.98
C ASN A 272 23.48 9.97 5.32
N ASN A 273 22.15 10.00 5.16
CA ASN A 273 21.43 8.90 4.55
C ASN A 273 21.84 8.67 3.08
N SER A 274 22.64 7.63 2.85
CA SER A 274 23.21 7.31 1.53
C SER A 274 22.14 7.10 0.45
N LYS A 275 20.99 6.51 0.81
CA LYS A 275 19.87 6.29 -0.12
C LYS A 275 19.23 7.63 -0.50
N ALA A 276 18.99 8.52 0.47
CA ALA A 276 18.42 9.84 0.19
C ALA A 276 19.35 10.70 -0.68
N LEU A 277 20.66 10.73 -0.38
CA LEU A 277 21.67 11.43 -1.19
C LEU A 277 21.74 10.91 -2.63
N LYS A 278 21.77 9.59 -2.82
CA LYS A 278 21.78 8.97 -4.16
C LYS A 278 20.56 9.40 -5.00
N TRP A 279 19.37 9.42 -4.40
CA TRP A 279 18.16 9.85 -5.10
C TRP A 279 18.09 11.37 -5.29
N MET A 280 18.68 12.16 -4.39
CA MET A 280 18.81 13.60 -4.54
C MET A 280 19.61 13.96 -5.80
N ASN A 281 20.72 13.26 -6.03
CA ASN A 281 21.55 13.44 -7.23
C ASN A 281 20.78 13.09 -8.50
N LYS A 282 20.05 11.97 -8.50
CA LYS A 282 19.19 11.58 -9.65
C LYS A 282 18.14 12.65 -9.98
N VAL A 283 17.45 13.19 -8.96
CA VAL A 283 16.46 14.25 -9.17
C VAL A 283 17.10 15.53 -9.73
N ASN A 284 18.28 15.92 -9.24
CA ASN A 284 18.98 17.10 -9.74
C ASN A 284 19.39 16.95 -11.21
N ASN A 285 19.92 15.78 -11.60
CA ASN A 285 20.31 15.50 -12.98
C ASN A 285 19.10 15.54 -13.93
N ALA A 286 17.98 14.90 -13.57
CA ALA A 286 16.77 14.90 -14.39
C ALA A 286 16.19 16.31 -14.59
N ARG A 287 16.24 17.17 -13.56
CA ARG A 287 15.80 18.56 -13.68
C ARG A 287 16.69 19.37 -14.63
N LEU A 288 17.99 19.12 -14.60
CA LEU A 288 18.94 19.79 -15.49
C LEU A 288 18.69 19.39 -16.95
N LEU A 289 18.41 18.10 -17.22
CA LEU A 289 18.09 17.62 -18.56
C LEU A 289 16.82 18.27 -19.13
N ILE A 290 15.73 18.31 -18.36
CA ILE A 290 14.47 18.95 -18.80
C ILE A 290 14.66 20.46 -19.05
N TYR A 291 15.47 21.11 -18.23
CA TYR A 291 15.82 22.51 -18.48
C TYR A 291 16.53 22.66 -19.83
N LEU A 292 17.45 21.76 -20.17
CA LEU A 292 18.18 21.82 -21.45
C LEU A 292 17.30 21.48 -22.66
N GLU A 293 16.45 20.45 -22.56
CA GLU A 293 15.54 20.03 -23.63
C GLU A 293 14.53 21.11 -24.01
N ASN A 294 14.00 21.84 -23.02
CA ASN A 294 13.02 22.90 -23.28
C ASN A 294 13.62 24.17 -23.93
N HIS A 295 14.95 24.29 -23.99
CA HIS A 295 15.61 25.49 -24.48
C HIS A 295 16.33 25.31 -25.83
N ASN A 296 16.64 24.09 -26.34
CA ASN A 296 17.26 23.97 -27.68
C ASN A 296 17.13 22.60 -28.43
N PRO A 297 16.25 22.45 -29.46
CA PRO A 297 15.96 21.15 -30.10
C PRO A 297 16.78 20.73 -31.35
N TYR A 298 17.44 21.65 -32.08
CA TYR A 298 17.80 21.41 -33.50
C TYR A 298 19.23 20.90 -33.80
N GLN A 299 20.18 20.89 -32.86
CA GLN A 299 21.59 20.58 -33.16
C GLN A 299 22.01 19.10 -33.04
N LEU A 300 21.07 18.18 -32.76
CA LEU A 300 21.41 16.81 -32.33
C LEU A 300 21.74 15.82 -33.46
N GLN A 301 21.29 16.06 -34.70
CA GLN A 301 21.32 15.04 -35.76
C GLN A 301 22.58 15.06 -36.64
N GLU A 302 23.28 16.19 -36.75
CA GLU A 302 24.27 16.40 -37.83
C GLU A 302 25.72 16.03 -37.44
N LYS A 303 26.02 15.84 -36.15
CA LYS A 303 27.40 15.67 -35.63
C LYS A 303 27.80 14.24 -35.27
N LEU A 304 26.91 13.27 -35.42
CA LEU A 304 27.17 11.85 -35.13
C LEU A 304 28.06 11.17 -36.18
N SER A 305 28.26 11.79 -37.35
CA SER A 305 28.86 11.15 -38.53
C SER A 305 30.36 11.36 -38.71
N SER A 306 31.04 12.28 -38.00
CA SER A 306 32.43 12.68 -38.35
C SER A 306 33.55 12.17 -37.43
N TYR A 307 33.31 11.26 -36.48
CA TYR A 307 34.31 10.87 -35.47
C TYR A 307 34.65 9.38 -35.48
N LYS A 308 35.59 8.98 -36.35
CA LYS A 308 36.08 7.59 -36.46
C LYS A 308 37.58 7.42 -36.18
N THR A 309 38.16 8.21 -35.29
CA THR A 309 39.54 8.00 -34.79
C THR A 309 39.58 8.13 -33.27
N THR A 310 40.09 7.09 -32.61
CA THR A 310 39.85 6.76 -31.20
C THR A 310 40.68 7.60 -30.20
N LEU A 311 39.98 8.26 -29.27
CA LEU A 311 40.51 9.18 -28.22
C LEU A 311 41.63 8.58 -27.35
N LYS A 312 41.69 7.24 -27.25
CA LYS A 312 42.65 6.52 -26.42
C LYS A 312 44.10 6.83 -26.80
N GLU A 313 44.38 6.97 -28.10
CA GLU A 313 45.73 7.28 -28.59
C GLU A 313 46.12 8.74 -28.29
N SER A 314 45.19 9.68 -28.44
CA SER A 314 45.43 11.10 -28.18
C SER A 314 45.61 11.44 -26.69
N VAL A 315 44.98 10.68 -25.79
CA VAL A 315 45.11 10.89 -24.33
C VAL A 315 46.43 10.31 -23.80
N MET A 316 46.89 9.19 -24.37
CA MET A 316 48.15 8.56 -24.01
C MET A 316 49.37 9.38 -24.44
N SER A 317 49.32 10.06 -25.59
CA SER A 317 50.45 10.90 -26.04
C SER A 317 50.54 12.25 -25.29
N GLY A 318 49.40 12.84 -24.90
CA GLY A 318 49.36 14.17 -24.27
C GLY A 318 49.56 14.21 -22.74
N LEU A 319 49.39 13.09 -22.03
CA LEU A 319 49.55 13.02 -20.56
C LEU A 319 50.81 12.27 -20.11
N GLY A 320 51.75 12.06 -21.03
CA GLY A 320 52.98 11.31 -20.80
C GLY A 320 53.84 11.89 -19.67
N SER A 321 54.13 11.04 -18.67
CA SER A 321 55.04 11.15 -17.50
C SER A 321 54.44 11.36 -16.11
N LYS A 322 53.13 11.61 -15.94
CA LYS A 322 52.56 11.88 -14.58
C LYS A 322 51.51 10.89 -14.06
N PHE A 323 51.08 9.93 -14.86
CA PHE A 323 50.37 8.74 -14.38
C PHE A 323 51.19 7.53 -14.80
N ASP A 324 51.75 6.81 -13.82
CA ASP A 324 52.51 5.61 -14.11
C ASP A 324 51.60 4.57 -14.80
N LYS A 325 52.17 3.74 -15.68
CA LYS A 325 51.46 2.73 -16.48
C LYS A 325 50.59 1.83 -15.58
N THR A 326 51.08 1.56 -14.39
CA THR A 326 50.42 0.85 -13.29
C THR A 326 49.11 1.50 -12.82
N PHE A 327 49.01 2.83 -12.76
CA PHE A 327 47.77 3.53 -12.37
C PHE A 327 46.64 3.32 -13.40
N TRP A 328 46.97 3.34 -14.69
CA TRP A 328 46.00 3.10 -15.76
C TRP A 328 45.55 1.64 -15.78
N GLU A 329 46.49 0.69 -15.73
CA GLU A 329 46.18 -0.73 -15.71
C GLU A 329 45.32 -1.13 -14.50
N THR A 330 45.56 -0.52 -13.33
CA THR A 330 44.81 -0.82 -12.09
C THR A 330 43.37 -0.28 -12.10
N ASN A 331 43.09 0.79 -12.86
CA ASN A 331 41.80 1.48 -12.84
C ASN A 331 40.98 1.33 -14.13
N GLU A 332 41.61 0.99 -15.26
CA GLU A 332 40.93 0.81 -16.56
C GLU A 332 39.87 -0.29 -16.51
N LEU A 333 40.14 -1.39 -15.79
CA LEU A 333 39.17 -2.48 -15.62
C LEU A 333 37.93 -2.02 -14.85
N LYS A 334 38.11 -1.29 -13.74
CA LYS A 334 36.99 -0.73 -12.95
C LYS A 334 36.22 0.35 -13.72
N TRP A 335 36.88 1.11 -14.58
CA TRP A 335 36.20 2.12 -15.40
C TRP A 335 35.43 1.51 -16.56
N LYS A 336 35.93 0.43 -17.18
CA LYS A 336 35.19 -0.37 -18.15
C LYS A 336 33.98 -1.07 -17.53
N GLU A 337 34.14 -1.68 -16.36
CA GLU A 337 33.01 -2.29 -15.63
C GLU A 337 31.95 -1.24 -15.22
N ASN A 338 32.37 -0.04 -14.80
CA ASN A 338 31.44 1.07 -14.53
C ASN A 338 30.79 1.60 -15.81
N TYR A 339 31.52 1.67 -16.92
CA TYR A 339 30.97 2.05 -18.21
C TYR A 339 29.93 1.04 -18.71
N GLU A 340 30.25 -0.25 -18.70
CA GLU A 340 29.36 -1.33 -19.12
C GLU A 340 28.11 -1.47 -18.23
N SER A 341 28.21 -1.11 -16.94
CA SER A 341 27.08 -1.17 -16.00
C SER A 341 26.22 0.11 -15.93
N LEU A 342 26.76 1.27 -16.30
CA LEU A 342 26.07 2.56 -16.18
C LEU A 342 25.64 3.17 -17.51
N ASN A 343 26.24 2.72 -18.62
CA ASN A 343 26.02 3.30 -19.93
C ASN A 343 25.25 2.30 -20.82
N ASN A 344 23.95 2.54 -21.02
CA ASN A 344 23.09 1.79 -21.94
C ASN A 344 23.40 2.17 -23.42
N ASN A 345 24.67 2.15 -23.84
CA ASN A 345 25.14 2.57 -25.17
C ASN A 345 24.88 4.04 -25.56
N THR A 346 24.73 4.95 -24.59
CA THR A 346 24.40 6.37 -24.85
C THR A 346 25.60 7.28 -25.12
N LEU A 347 26.81 6.87 -24.75
CA LEU A 347 28.07 7.57 -24.97
C LEU A 347 29.13 6.56 -25.40
N SER A 348 30.12 6.95 -26.21
CA SER A 348 31.29 6.09 -26.40
C SER A 348 32.10 5.99 -25.09
N TYR A 349 32.93 4.95 -24.95
CA TYR A 349 33.79 4.78 -23.75
C TYR A 349 34.67 6.01 -23.53
N GLU A 350 35.09 6.62 -24.61
CA GLU A 350 35.95 7.78 -24.61
C GLU A 350 35.24 9.06 -24.13
N GLU A 351 33.97 9.26 -24.52
CA GLU A 351 33.15 10.37 -24.04
C GLU A 351 32.78 10.23 -22.55
N TYR A 352 32.52 8.99 -22.12
CA TYR A 352 32.30 8.65 -20.71
C TYR A 352 33.54 8.96 -19.87
N LEU A 353 34.72 8.54 -20.33
CA LEU A 353 35.98 8.75 -19.62
C LEU A 353 36.31 10.24 -19.47
N ALA A 354 36.17 11.02 -20.55
CA ALA A 354 36.39 12.46 -20.53
C ALA A 354 35.43 13.19 -19.56
N THR A 355 34.16 12.76 -19.53
CA THR A 355 33.15 13.34 -18.63
C THR A 355 33.38 12.93 -17.17
N PHE A 356 33.79 11.68 -16.92
CA PHE A 356 34.10 11.16 -15.59
C PHE A 356 35.30 11.88 -14.97
N LEU A 357 36.39 12.04 -15.72
CA LEU A 357 37.60 12.75 -15.27
C LEU A 357 37.33 14.24 -14.97
N TYR A 358 36.40 14.87 -15.70
CA TYR A 358 35.97 16.26 -15.50
C TYR A 358 35.01 16.46 -14.31
N THR A 359 34.26 15.43 -13.90
CA THR A 359 33.20 15.52 -12.88
C THR A 359 33.59 14.96 -11.51
N SER A 360 34.61 14.09 -11.45
CA SER A 360 35.18 13.57 -10.20
C SER A 360 36.02 14.63 -9.48
N VAL A 361 35.65 14.99 -8.24
CA VAL A 361 36.36 15.99 -7.41
C VAL A 361 37.80 15.57 -7.10
N GLN A 362 38.07 14.26 -6.99
CA GLN A 362 39.41 13.73 -6.69
C GLN A 362 40.39 13.86 -7.87
N THR A 363 39.92 13.95 -9.11
CA THR A 363 40.76 14.08 -10.32
C THR A 363 40.76 15.48 -10.91
N LYS A 364 39.78 16.32 -10.55
CA LYS A 364 39.54 17.65 -11.12
C LYS A 364 40.57 18.70 -10.69
N LEU A 365 41.04 18.64 -9.45
CA LEU A 365 41.98 19.61 -8.89
C LEU A 365 43.41 19.49 -9.46
N PRO A 366 44.01 18.29 -9.57
CA PRO A 366 45.34 18.13 -10.15
C PRO A 366 45.39 18.49 -11.64
N LEU A 367 44.37 18.10 -12.41
CA LEU A 367 44.27 18.38 -13.85
C LEU A 367 44.13 19.88 -14.16
N LEU A 368 43.28 20.58 -13.41
CA LEU A 368 43.16 22.04 -13.54
C LEU A 368 44.43 22.77 -13.07
N PHE A 369 45.11 22.27 -12.03
CA PHE A 369 46.35 22.85 -11.52
C PHE A 369 47.49 22.76 -12.55
N GLU A 370 47.65 21.61 -13.21
CA GLU A 370 48.69 21.39 -14.21
C GLU A 370 48.43 22.15 -15.52
N LEU A 371 47.17 22.19 -15.98
CA LEU A 371 46.78 23.04 -17.11
C LEU A 371 47.08 24.51 -16.82
N ASN A 372 46.79 24.97 -15.59
CA ASN A 372 47.07 26.34 -15.18
C ASN A 372 48.59 26.61 -15.10
N LYS A 373 49.39 25.62 -14.69
CA LYS A 373 50.86 25.72 -14.66
C LYS A 373 51.45 25.84 -16.06
N ALA A 374 50.98 25.05 -17.03
CA ALA A 374 51.40 25.13 -18.43
C ALA A 374 51.00 26.45 -19.10
N LEU A 375 49.81 26.98 -18.79
CA LEU A 375 49.37 28.28 -19.28
C LEU A 375 50.18 29.44 -18.69
N VAL A 376 50.59 29.33 -17.42
CA VAL A 376 51.43 30.32 -16.73
C VAL A 376 52.89 30.28 -17.21
N SER A 377 53.42 29.10 -17.56
CA SER A 377 54.80 28.96 -18.07
C SER A 377 54.99 29.47 -19.52
N GLN A 378 53.90 29.75 -20.24
CA GLN A 378 53.90 30.15 -21.66
C GLN A 378 54.61 29.16 -22.61
N ASP A 379 54.78 27.91 -22.17
CA ASP A 379 55.44 26.86 -22.94
C ASP A 379 54.47 26.36 -24.02
N ARG A 380 54.73 26.77 -25.28
CA ARG A 380 53.85 26.46 -26.42
C ARG A 380 53.71 24.96 -26.67
N ASP A 381 54.78 24.19 -26.51
CA ASP A 381 54.76 22.76 -26.82
C ASP A 381 53.96 21.99 -25.76
N GLN A 382 54.04 22.41 -24.49
CA GLN A 382 53.16 21.86 -23.44
C GLN A 382 51.71 22.26 -23.66
N ILE A 383 51.43 23.51 -24.03
CA ILE A 383 50.06 23.99 -24.27
C ILE A 383 49.42 23.26 -25.47
N GLU A 384 50.17 22.99 -26.54
CA GLU A 384 49.67 22.26 -27.71
C GLU A 384 49.31 20.80 -27.40
N GLN A 385 49.98 20.15 -26.44
CA GLN A 385 49.64 18.80 -26.00
C GLN A 385 48.27 18.72 -25.30
N TRP A 386 47.76 19.83 -24.78
CA TRP A 386 46.42 19.92 -24.20
C TRP A 386 45.32 20.19 -25.23
N ASN A 387 45.65 20.55 -26.47
CA ASN A 387 44.66 20.94 -27.50
C ASN A 387 43.59 19.86 -27.76
N PRO A 388 43.88 18.56 -27.83
CA PRO A 388 42.84 17.55 -28.03
C PRO A 388 41.85 17.49 -26.85
N TYR A 389 42.34 17.57 -25.60
CA TYR A 389 41.51 17.60 -24.40
C TYR A 389 40.69 18.89 -24.31
N LEU A 390 41.30 20.04 -24.63
CA LEU A 390 40.65 21.33 -24.69
C LEU A 390 39.62 21.39 -25.83
N GLN A 391 39.86 20.76 -26.98
CA GLN A 391 38.89 20.63 -28.06
C GLN A 391 37.73 19.72 -27.68
N TYR A 392 37.98 18.65 -26.91
CA TYR A 392 36.92 17.78 -26.39
C TYR A 392 36.08 18.49 -25.31
N LEU A 393 36.73 19.23 -24.41
CA LEU A 393 36.07 20.11 -23.44
C LEU A 393 35.31 21.23 -24.14
N ASN A 394 35.90 21.85 -25.16
CA ASN A 394 35.26 22.91 -25.94
C ASN A 394 34.13 22.32 -26.80
N SER A 395 34.21 21.09 -27.27
CA SER A 395 33.11 20.34 -27.89
C SER A 395 32.00 20.04 -26.88
N ALA A 396 32.34 19.62 -25.65
CA ALA A 396 31.40 19.38 -24.55
C ALA A 396 30.76 20.68 -24.01
N VAL A 397 31.51 21.80 -24.02
CA VAL A 397 31.08 23.15 -23.63
C VAL A 397 30.28 23.80 -24.75
N ASN A 398 30.65 23.61 -26.03
CA ASN A 398 29.93 24.13 -27.20
C ASN A 398 28.65 23.32 -27.49
N LYS A 399 28.61 22.00 -27.23
CA LYS A 399 27.36 21.22 -27.11
C LYS A 399 26.48 21.68 -25.92
N LYS A 400 27.01 22.53 -25.03
CA LYS A 400 26.33 23.19 -23.89
C LYS A 400 26.29 24.72 -23.99
N LYS A 401 26.42 25.32 -25.17
CA LYS A 401 26.25 26.78 -25.33
C LYS A 401 24.81 27.15 -25.64
N GLU A 402 23.97 27.03 -24.63
CA GLU A 402 22.91 28.03 -24.42
C GLU A 402 22.76 28.49 -22.96
N ASN A 403 23.74 28.18 -22.10
CA ASN A 403 23.86 28.82 -20.78
C ASN A 403 25.21 29.53 -20.57
N SER A 404 26.01 29.73 -21.63
CA SER A 404 27.30 30.42 -21.52
C SER A 404 27.19 31.91 -21.18
N ARG A 405 26.02 32.55 -21.24
CA ARG A 405 25.87 33.94 -20.79
C ARG A 405 25.78 34.11 -19.27
N GLN A 406 25.39 33.08 -18.50
CA GLN A 406 25.39 33.15 -17.04
C GLN A 406 26.76 32.79 -16.44
N LEU A 407 27.48 31.83 -17.01
CA LEU A 407 28.85 31.50 -16.59
C LEU A 407 29.87 32.58 -16.96
N TYR A 408 29.70 33.26 -18.10
CA TYR A 408 30.57 34.39 -18.48
C TYR A 408 30.36 35.61 -17.57
N ARG A 409 29.12 35.89 -17.12
CA ARG A 409 28.82 37.00 -16.18
C ARG A 409 29.34 36.75 -14.77
N VAL A 410 29.21 35.54 -14.23
CA VAL A 410 29.66 35.22 -12.86
C VAL A 410 31.19 35.14 -12.74
N VAL A 411 31.87 34.70 -13.81
CA VAL A 411 33.33 34.60 -13.84
C VAL A 411 33.99 35.96 -14.09
N GLN A 412 33.45 36.81 -14.97
CA GLN A 412 33.99 38.16 -15.17
C GLN A 412 33.75 39.09 -13.97
N GLN A 413 32.56 39.07 -13.36
CA GLN A 413 32.23 40.04 -12.30
C GLN A 413 33.12 39.85 -11.05
N ASN A 414 33.40 38.59 -10.67
CA ASN A 414 34.30 38.27 -9.55
C ASN A 414 35.80 38.46 -9.87
N LEU A 415 36.20 38.47 -11.14
CA LEU A 415 37.60 38.69 -11.54
C LEU A 415 37.90 40.18 -11.75
N VAL A 416 36.93 40.95 -12.27
CA VAL A 416 37.02 42.42 -12.43
C VAL A 416 36.95 43.13 -11.08
N GLU A 417 36.12 42.65 -10.13
CA GLU A 417 36.07 43.19 -8.76
C GLU A 417 37.34 42.87 -7.94
N LYS A 418 38.03 41.77 -8.27
CA LYS A 418 39.19 41.29 -7.50
C LYS A 418 40.53 41.76 -8.06
N TYR A 419 40.60 42.13 -9.34
CA TYR A 419 41.83 42.60 -10.01
C TYR A 419 41.55 43.72 -11.03
N PRO A 420 41.09 44.91 -10.60
CA PRO A 420 40.66 45.98 -11.51
C PRO A 420 41.79 46.56 -12.38
N ASP A 421 43.01 46.64 -11.87
CA ASP A 421 44.15 47.29 -12.57
C ASP A 421 44.82 46.41 -13.64
N LYS A 422 44.51 45.11 -13.68
CA LYS A 422 44.99 44.20 -14.74
C LYS A 422 44.02 44.08 -15.91
N TYR A 423 42.80 44.61 -15.75
CA TYR A 423 41.73 44.54 -16.75
C TYR A 423 41.49 45.86 -17.48
N LYS A 424 41.91 47.00 -16.91
CA LYS A 424 42.16 48.26 -17.65
C LYS A 424 43.37 48.09 -18.56
#